data_AF-A0A535KRN9-F1
#
_entry.id   AF-A0A535KRN9-F1
#
_cell.length_a   1.000
_cell.length_b   1.000
_cell.length_c   1.000
_cell.angle_alpha   90.00
_cell.angle_beta   90.00
_cell.angle_gamma   90.00
#
_symmetry.space_group_name_H-M   'P 1'
#
loop_
_entity.id
_entity.type
_entity.pdbx_description
1 polymer ?
#
loop_
_entity_poly.entity_id
_entity_poly.type
_entity_poly.pdbx_seq_one_letter_code
_entity_poly.pdbx_strand_id
1 'polypeptide(L)'
;MAAAPDHAGSSSFWVEQHYQPGDGLVCYDNATQQGCQVSLEYYLHAYPSAAHFSADAPGAFSWAFFGSADPEAAVNPAVLAVFATKHPHIFFIVGRLPDNTAALQARYAQLWLDKHYHFITQIVTRTVAVRLYITS
;
A
#
# COMPACT_ATOMS: atom_id res chain seq x y z
N MET A 1 -15.39 -7.87 -23.48
CA MET A 1 -13.92 -7.71 -23.55
C MET A 1 -13.49 -7.08 -22.24
N ALA A 2 -12.90 -7.85 -21.32
CA ALA A 2 -12.24 -7.27 -20.17
C ALA A 2 -10.92 -6.68 -20.68
N ALA A 3 -10.71 -5.38 -20.48
CA ALA A 3 -9.40 -4.78 -20.70
C ALA A 3 -8.39 -5.56 -19.84
N ALA A 4 -7.23 -5.90 -20.40
CA ALA A 4 -6.14 -6.43 -19.57
C ALA A 4 -5.92 -5.42 -18.43
N PRO A 5 -5.96 -5.86 -17.16
CA PRO A 5 -5.81 -4.92 -16.06
C PRO A 5 -4.45 -4.25 -16.18
N ASP A 6 -4.45 -2.93 -16.05
CA ASP A 6 -3.22 -2.18 -15.83
C ASP A 6 -2.51 -2.70 -14.56
N HIS A 7 -1.34 -2.15 -14.27
CA HIS A 7 -0.56 -2.60 -13.12
C HIS A 7 -1.33 -2.46 -11.79
N ALA A 8 -2.12 -1.39 -11.64
CA ALA A 8 -2.97 -1.17 -10.48
C ALA A 8 -4.11 -2.20 -10.39
N GLY A 9 -4.79 -2.52 -11.48
CA GLY A 9 -5.82 -3.56 -11.51
C GLY A 9 -5.25 -4.92 -11.15
N SER A 10 -4.11 -5.31 -11.73
CA SER A 10 -3.45 -6.59 -11.43
C SER A 10 -3.05 -6.70 -9.96
N SER A 11 -2.49 -5.62 -9.40
CA SER A 11 -2.14 -5.55 -7.98
C SER A 11 -3.37 -5.55 -7.07
N SER A 12 -4.47 -4.90 -7.47
CA SER A 12 -5.71 -4.86 -6.68
C SER A 12 -6.38 -6.23 -6.60
N PHE A 13 -6.46 -6.96 -7.70
CA PHE A 13 -6.91 -8.36 -7.69
C PHE A 13 -6.02 -9.25 -6.83
N TRP A 14 -4.71 -9.06 -6.90
CA TRP A 14 -3.79 -9.81 -6.04
C TRP A 14 -4.00 -9.50 -4.56
N VAL A 15 -4.21 -8.22 -4.20
CA VAL A 15 -4.55 -7.82 -2.82
C VAL A 15 -5.84 -8.49 -2.38
N GLU A 16 -6.91 -8.41 -3.18
CA GLU A 16 -8.21 -9.02 -2.87
C GLU A 16 -8.11 -10.53 -2.61
N GLN A 17 -7.34 -11.27 -3.43
CA GLN A 17 -7.13 -12.71 -3.25
C GLN A 17 -6.41 -13.09 -1.95
N HIS A 18 -5.63 -12.19 -1.38
CA HIS A 18 -4.85 -12.44 -0.17
C HIS A 18 -5.43 -11.72 1.06
N TYR A 19 -6.44 -10.88 0.88
CA TYR A 19 -6.98 -10.03 1.94
C TYR A 19 -7.81 -10.82 2.94
N GLN A 20 -7.59 -10.54 4.22
CA GLN A 20 -8.43 -10.99 5.32
C GLN A 20 -9.08 -9.80 6.04
N PRO A 21 -10.27 -9.97 6.64
CA PRO A 21 -10.90 -8.91 7.40
C PRO A 21 -9.97 -8.35 8.49
N GLY A 22 -9.74 -7.04 8.45
CA GLY A 22 -8.88 -6.35 9.40
C GLY A 22 -7.45 -6.13 8.90
N ASP A 23 -7.06 -6.67 7.75
CA ASP A 23 -5.75 -6.38 7.17
C ASP A 23 -5.61 -4.89 6.83
N GLY A 24 -4.39 -4.37 7.05
CA GLY A 24 -4.06 -2.98 6.81
C GLY A 24 -3.39 -2.79 5.46
N LEU A 25 -3.88 -1.84 4.67
CA LEU A 25 -3.27 -1.43 3.40
C LEU A 25 -2.51 -0.12 3.62
N VAL A 26 -1.23 -0.08 3.25
CA VAL A 26 -0.38 1.10 3.33
C VAL A 26 0.22 1.36 1.97
N CYS A 27 0.08 2.59 1.45
CA CYS A 27 0.61 2.97 0.15
C CYS A 27 1.58 4.14 0.29
N TYR A 28 2.76 3.98 -0.32
CA TYR A 28 3.75 5.03 -0.53
C TYR A 28 3.98 5.20 -2.04
N ASP A 29 3.94 6.37 -2.66
CA ASP A 29 3.87 7.76 -2.24
C ASP A 29 2.54 8.35 -2.72
N ASN A 30 1.64 8.74 -1.81
CA ASN A 30 0.31 9.29 -2.12
C ASN A 30 0.31 10.77 -2.57
N ALA A 31 1.41 11.27 -3.16
CA ALA A 31 1.46 12.60 -3.76
C ALA A 31 0.48 12.77 -4.94
N THR A 32 0.09 14.02 -5.16
CA THR A 32 -0.98 14.57 -6.03
C THR A 32 -1.08 14.01 -7.46
N GLN A 33 -0.07 13.31 -7.98
CA GLN A 33 -0.05 12.84 -9.37
C GLN A 33 0.24 11.33 -9.54
N GLN A 34 0.72 10.62 -8.51
CA GLN A 34 1.22 9.24 -8.67
C GLN A 34 0.88 8.29 -7.50
N GLY A 35 -0.02 8.69 -6.60
CA GLY A 35 -0.46 7.87 -5.47
C GLY A 35 -0.96 6.48 -5.83
N CYS A 36 -0.34 5.44 -5.28
CA CYS A 36 -0.83 4.07 -5.44
C CYS A 36 -2.22 3.87 -4.83
N GLN A 37 -2.61 4.65 -3.81
CA GLN A 37 -3.89 4.44 -3.12
C GLN A 37 -5.07 4.74 -4.03
N VAL A 38 -5.08 5.88 -4.72
CA VAL A 38 -6.22 6.28 -5.56
C VAL A 38 -6.46 5.24 -6.66
N SER A 39 -5.38 4.80 -7.32
CA SER A 39 -5.48 3.79 -8.37
C SER A 39 -5.94 2.43 -7.84
N LEU A 40 -5.37 1.93 -6.74
CA LEU A 40 -5.79 0.65 -6.17
C LEU A 40 -7.22 0.71 -5.61
N GLU A 41 -7.56 1.75 -4.84
CA GLU A 41 -8.90 1.94 -4.25
C GLU A 41 -9.98 2.04 -5.34
N TYR A 42 -9.66 2.68 -6.49
CA TYR A 42 -10.57 2.67 -7.64
C TYR A 42 -10.93 1.25 -8.08
N TYR A 43 -9.95 0.36 -8.24
CA TYR A 43 -10.19 -1.02 -8.66
C TYR A 43 -10.87 -1.85 -7.57
N LEU A 44 -10.49 -1.68 -6.29
CA LEU A 44 -11.13 -2.34 -5.15
C LEU A 44 -12.60 -1.92 -4.97
N HIS A 45 -12.94 -0.68 -5.33
CA HIS A 45 -14.31 -0.20 -5.32
C HIS A 45 -15.10 -0.61 -6.58
N ALA A 46 -14.47 -0.57 -7.76
CA ALA A 46 -15.13 -0.90 -9.03
C ALA A 46 -15.47 -2.40 -9.15
N TYR A 47 -14.68 -3.27 -8.52
CA TYR A 47 -14.88 -4.71 -8.46
C TYR A 47 -15.09 -5.11 -6.99
N PRO A 48 -16.32 -5.49 -6.57
CA PRO A 48 -16.67 -5.63 -5.15
C PRO A 48 -15.62 -6.43 -4.36
N SER A 49 -14.84 -5.72 -3.55
CA SER A 49 -13.81 -6.28 -2.67
C SER A 49 -14.16 -5.97 -1.22
N ALA A 50 -13.66 -6.78 -0.29
CA ALA A 50 -13.64 -6.43 1.13
C ALA A 50 -12.39 -5.59 1.50
N ALA A 51 -11.39 -5.55 0.63
CA ALA A 51 -10.14 -4.83 0.85
C ALA A 51 -10.33 -3.34 0.56
N HIS A 52 -9.98 -2.49 1.52
CA HIS A 52 -10.01 -1.04 1.39
C HIS A 52 -8.89 -0.42 2.22
N PHE A 53 -8.40 0.76 1.82
CA PHE A 53 -7.53 1.55 2.67
C PHE A 53 -8.32 2.09 3.87
N SER A 54 -7.90 1.75 5.08
CA SER A 54 -8.53 2.27 6.30
C SER A 54 -8.25 3.77 6.46
N ALA A 55 -9.13 4.46 7.18
CA ALA A 55 -8.95 5.90 7.44
C ALA A 55 -7.69 6.24 8.24
N ASP A 56 -7.14 5.26 8.97
CA ASP A 56 -5.89 5.40 9.73
C ASP A 56 -4.65 4.86 9.00
N ALA A 57 -4.78 4.50 7.71
CA ALA A 57 -3.65 4.08 6.89
C ALA A 57 -2.56 5.19 6.89
N PRO A 58 -1.31 4.86 7.25
CA PRO A 58 -0.20 5.81 7.20
C PRO A 58 -0.03 6.38 5.79
N GLY A 59 0.08 7.70 5.69
CA GLY A 59 0.18 8.40 4.40
C GLY A 59 -1.12 8.41 3.59
N ALA A 60 -2.27 8.11 4.19
CA ALA A 60 -3.57 8.05 3.50
C ALA A 60 -3.84 9.28 2.61
N PHE A 61 -4.36 9.00 1.42
CA PHE A 61 -4.90 10.02 0.52
C PHE A 61 -6.21 10.61 1.06
N SER A 62 -6.34 11.92 0.94
CA SER A 62 -7.53 12.70 1.27
C SER A 62 -8.12 13.35 0.04
N TRP A 63 -9.41 13.08 -0.20
CA TRP A 63 -10.19 13.74 -1.24
C TRP A 63 -10.41 15.23 -0.96
N ALA A 64 -10.32 15.68 0.29
CA ALA A 64 -10.63 17.07 0.67
C ALA A 64 -9.63 18.08 0.11
N PHE A 65 -8.35 17.69 0.01
CA PHE A 65 -7.28 18.52 -0.56
C PHE A 65 -6.52 17.81 -1.69
N PHE A 66 -7.05 16.67 -2.16
CA PHE A 66 -6.52 15.87 -3.26
C PHE A 66 -5.04 15.46 -3.06
N GLY A 67 -4.73 14.81 -1.95
CA GLY A 67 -3.36 14.36 -1.65
C GLY A 67 -3.23 13.76 -0.26
N SER A 68 -2.01 13.49 0.19
CA SER A 68 -1.72 13.11 1.58
C SER A 68 -1.17 14.30 2.37
N ALA A 69 -1.61 14.48 3.62
CA ALA A 69 -1.07 15.52 4.50
C ALA A 69 0.33 15.16 5.01
N ASP A 70 0.64 13.86 5.07
CA ASP A 70 1.92 13.33 5.52
C ASP A 70 2.22 12.02 4.74
N PRO A 71 2.60 12.11 3.45
CA PRO A 71 2.89 10.91 2.64
C PRO A 71 4.06 10.08 3.21
N GLU A 72 4.98 10.73 3.91
CA GLU A 72 6.15 10.11 4.53
C GLU A 72 5.80 9.20 5.72
N ALA A 73 4.61 9.37 6.31
CA ALA A 73 4.11 8.46 7.34
C ALA A 73 4.05 6.99 6.84
N ALA A 74 3.84 6.76 5.54
CA ALA A 74 3.80 5.42 4.94
C ALA A 74 5.16 4.70 4.97
N VAL A 75 6.27 5.42 5.12
CA VAL A 75 7.64 4.86 5.18
C VAL A 75 8.32 5.09 6.52
N ASN A 76 7.62 5.64 7.49
CA ASN A 76 8.14 5.88 8.84
C ASN A 76 8.00 4.61 9.71
N PRO A 77 9.09 3.97 10.15
CA PRO A 77 9.04 2.76 10.97
C PRO A 77 8.23 2.89 12.26
N ALA A 78 8.27 4.05 12.93
CA ALA A 78 7.53 4.25 14.17
C ALA A 78 6.02 4.29 13.94
N VAL A 79 5.59 4.88 12.82
CA VAL A 79 4.17 4.94 12.44
C VAL A 79 3.69 3.57 11.97
N LEU A 80 4.48 2.87 11.16
CA LEU A 80 4.19 1.51 10.72
C LEU A 80 4.07 0.53 11.90
N ALA A 81 4.91 0.68 12.93
CA ALA A 81 4.84 -0.12 14.14
C ALA A 81 3.51 0.07 14.89
N VAL A 82 3.03 1.32 15.02
CA VAL A 82 1.74 1.62 15.65
C VAL A 82 0.59 1.06 14.82
N PHE A 83 0.63 1.23 13.50
CA PHE A 83 -0.37 0.68 12.59
C PHE A 83 -0.45 -0.85 12.70
N ALA A 84 0.69 -1.53 12.73
CA ALA A 84 0.77 -2.99 12.87
C ALA A 84 0.12 -3.54 14.16
N THR A 85 0.00 -2.74 15.23
CA THR A 85 -0.70 -3.19 16.46
C THR A 85 -2.20 -3.39 16.26
N LYS A 86 -2.78 -2.83 15.19
CA LYS A 86 -4.21 -2.89 14.91
C LYS A 86 -4.58 -3.82 13.76
N HIS A 87 -3.60 -4.23 12.97
CA HIS A 87 -3.80 -4.99 11.73
C HIS A 87 -2.98 -6.28 11.77
N PRO A 88 -3.60 -7.47 11.71
CA PRO A 88 -2.88 -8.76 11.76
C PRO A 88 -1.96 -8.98 10.56
N HIS A 89 -2.30 -8.38 9.41
CA HIS A 89 -1.42 -8.30 8.26
C HIS A 89 -1.28 -6.87 7.74
N ILE A 90 -0.14 -6.59 7.12
CA ILE A 90 0.10 -5.34 6.40
C ILE A 90 0.43 -5.66 4.94
N PHE A 91 -0.33 -5.02 4.03
CA PHE A 91 0.02 -4.86 2.63
C PHE A 91 0.80 -3.55 2.48
N PHE A 92 2.12 -3.66 2.32
CA PHE A 92 2.97 -2.53 2.00
C PHE A 92 3.05 -2.37 0.48
N ILE A 93 2.49 -1.28 -0.03
CA ILE A 93 2.28 -1.02 -1.44
C ILE A 93 3.16 0.15 -1.85
N VAL A 94 4.00 -0.07 -2.86
CA VAL A 94 4.86 0.96 -3.45
C VAL A 94 4.48 1.13 -4.90
N GLY A 95 4.04 2.35 -5.24
CA GLY A 95 3.73 2.74 -6.62
C GLY A 95 4.96 3.23 -7.39
N ARG A 96 4.70 4.10 -8.36
CA ARG A 96 5.78 4.83 -9.05
C ARG A 96 6.32 5.91 -8.11
N LEU A 97 7.64 5.95 -7.98
CA LEU A 97 8.34 6.92 -7.12
C LEU A 97 8.96 8.05 -7.98
N PRO A 98 8.97 9.29 -7.49
CA PRO A 98 9.42 10.45 -8.26
C PRO A 98 10.94 10.51 -8.46
N ASP A 99 11.72 10.03 -7.49
CA ASP A 99 13.17 10.14 -7.48
C ASP A 99 13.86 9.03 -6.65
N ASN A 100 15.19 9.08 -6.61
CA ASN A 100 16.02 8.13 -5.86
C ASN A 100 15.88 8.27 -4.35
N THR A 101 15.52 9.44 -3.83
CA THR A 101 15.33 9.66 -2.39
C THR A 101 14.11 8.91 -1.91
N ALA A 102 12.98 9.06 -2.61
CA ALA A 102 11.77 8.30 -2.35
C ALA A 102 12.02 6.79 -2.49
N ALA A 103 12.78 6.37 -3.51
CA ALA A 103 13.16 4.97 -3.69
C ALA A 103 13.97 4.41 -2.51
N LEU A 104 14.90 5.21 -1.95
CA LEU A 104 15.66 4.84 -0.76
C LEU A 104 14.76 4.73 0.46
N GLN A 105 13.84 5.68 0.68
CA GLN A 105 12.92 5.66 1.83
C GLN A 105 12.00 4.43 1.78
N ALA A 106 11.40 4.13 0.63
CA ALA A 106 10.62 2.91 0.44
C ALA A 106 11.44 1.65 0.73
N ARG A 107 12.70 1.63 0.29
CA ARG A 107 13.62 0.51 0.55
C ARG A 107 13.97 0.37 2.02
N TYR A 108 14.20 1.47 2.73
CA TYR A 108 14.46 1.45 4.18
C TYR A 108 13.25 0.94 4.96
N ALA A 109 12.05 1.41 4.63
CA ALA A 109 10.81 0.92 5.23
C ALA A 109 10.63 -0.58 4.98
N GLN A 110 10.84 -1.03 3.74
CA GLN A 110 10.80 -2.46 3.40
C GLN A 110 11.78 -3.28 4.25
N LEU A 111 13.05 -2.86 4.34
CA LEU A 111 14.06 -3.59 5.12
C LEU A 111 13.72 -3.63 6.61
N TRP A 112 13.09 -2.58 7.12
CA TRP A 112 12.61 -2.55 8.49
C TRP A 112 11.46 -3.55 8.70
N LEU A 113 10.46 -3.57 7.80
CA LEU A 113 9.35 -4.53 7.81
C LEU A 113 9.86 -5.98 7.72
N ASP A 114 10.77 -6.25 6.77
CA ASP A 114 11.38 -7.57 6.57
C ASP A 114 12.13 -8.06 7.84
N LYS A 115 12.60 -7.14 8.68
CA LYS A 115 13.30 -7.45 9.95
C LYS A 115 12.35 -7.65 11.13
N HIS A 116 11.20 -6.98 11.16
CA HIS A 116 10.33 -6.93 12.34
C HIS A 116 9.06 -7.78 12.19
N TYR A 117 8.68 -8.10 10.95
CA TYR A 117 7.47 -8.84 10.62
C TYR A 117 7.77 -10.01 9.70
N HIS A 118 6.87 -10.99 9.68
CA HIS A 118 7.06 -12.16 8.85
C HIS A 118 6.56 -11.88 7.42
N PHE A 119 7.49 -11.78 6.48
CA PHE A 119 7.17 -11.66 5.06
C PHE A 119 6.53 -12.95 4.54
N ILE A 120 5.38 -12.81 3.88
CA ILE A 120 4.60 -13.94 3.34
C ILE A 120 4.84 -14.09 1.84
N THR A 121 4.50 -13.04 1.09
CA THR A 121 4.49 -13.09 -0.38
C THR A 121 4.47 -11.67 -0.95
N GLN A 122 4.66 -11.56 -2.26
CA GLN A 122 4.61 -10.28 -2.98
C GLN A 122 4.12 -10.45 -4.42
N ILE A 123 3.62 -9.37 -4.98
CA ILE A 123 3.50 -9.17 -6.42
C ILE A 123 4.34 -7.95 -6.82
N VAL A 124 5.11 -8.09 -7.89
CA VAL A 124 5.86 -7.00 -8.50
C VAL A 124 5.40 -6.86 -9.94
N THR A 125 4.78 -5.73 -10.23
CA THR A 125 4.45 -5.31 -11.59
C THR A 125 5.46 -4.24 -12.04
N ARG A 126 5.29 -3.68 -13.24
CA ARG A 126 6.20 -2.63 -13.74
C ARG A 126 6.12 -1.35 -12.90
N THR A 127 4.96 -1.02 -12.32
CA THR A 127 4.75 0.27 -11.63
C THR A 127 4.19 0.14 -10.22
N VAL A 128 3.85 -1.07 -9.78
CA VAL A 128 3.33 -1.34 -8.44
C VAL A 128 3.99 -2.59 -7.88
N ALA A 129 4.56 -2.49 -6.68
CA ALA A 129 4.97 -3.62 -5.87
C ALA A 129 4.09 -3.68 -4.62
N VAL A 130 3.59 -4.86 -4.29
CA VAL A 130 2.84 -5.11 -3.05
C VAL A 130 3.54 -6.23 -2.29
N ARG A 131 3.79 -6.01 -0.99
CA ARG A 131 4.40 -6.98 -0.10
C ARG A 131 3.46 -7.23 1.08
N LEU A 132 3.23 -8.50 1.40
CA LEU A 132 2.35 -8.92 2.49
C LEU A 132 3.18 -9.42 3.68
N TYR A 133 2.83 -8.94 4.88
CA TYR A 133 3.49 -9.25 6.14
C TYR A 133 2.48 -9.69 7.20
N ILE A 134 2.84 -10.65 8.07
CA ILE A 134 2.16 -10.93 9.36
C ILE A 134 2.81 -10.07 10.46
N THR A 135 2.00 -9.42 11.30
CA THR A 135 2.46 -8.45 12.31
C THR A 135 2.58 -8.99 13.74
N SER A 136 2.10 -10.21 14.00
CA SER A 136 2.09 -10.89 15.31
C SER A 136 3.15 -11.97 15.45
#